data_AF-A0A964VLI0-F1
#
_entry.id   AF-A0A964VLI0-F1
#
_cell.length_a   1.000
_cell.length_b   1.000
_cell.length_c   1.000
_cell.angle_alpha   90.00
_cell.angle_beta   90.00
_cell.angle_gamma   90.00
#
_symmetry.space_group_name_H-M   'P 1'
#
loop_
_entity.id
_entity.type
_entity.pdbx_description
1 polymer ?
#
loop_
_entity_poly.entity_id
_entity_poly.type
_entity_poly.pdbx_seq_one_letter_code
_entity_poly.pdbx_strand_id
1 'polypeptide(L)'
;MNVTRLAIMSVVVNAILLGVVFTLLRESPPSVLVVETNAPLKIVERQVEVKVEVPEPFDWRKVESPDYREYIANLRSLGCPEQTVRDIIVADVNALFDMRRRAAVEPQTQYEFWKPDALPAFSSHPAEQIRERFEQLRKLADEKRLVLRELLGIEWTERMDATFSPLNPREQLLTFLPMEKRLKVEEIEQRFSAMLMRRTTDASGREQLGNFKRLQVEKRAELEKILSTEELADYDLRLSPAAATLRSKLGSVNVSEAEFREMVGIRRKFDEEFGGLVGIDAADQAARERREMAQQKMDDQLLRILGRQRFADFQRKQDWAYHGAVLAAARSGLPNEAAEGVYEMKQIAEAEVQRVRGDAGLPPEERRRILNDMRTAVEESVLKVLGKEGYDAYQKQPGSSWLRSLNQSEPKGGAGRR
;
A
#
# COMPACT_ATOMS: atom_id res chain seq x y z
N MET A 1 -3.77 -43.95 21.52
CA MET A 1 -2.84 -44.78 20.71
C MET A 1 -1.61 -45.03 21.57
N ASN A 2 -1.40 -46.26 22.03
CA ASN A 2 -0.62 -46.53 23.24
C ASN A 2 0.89 -46.45 23.00
N VAL A 3 1.58 -45.64 23.81
CA VAL A 3 3.04 -45.35 23.78
C VAL A 3 3.89 -46.63 23.83
N THR A 4 3.37 -47.69 24.45
CA THR A 4 3.98 -49.03 24.48
C THR A 4 4.09 -49.71 23.12
N ARG A 5 3.18 -49.44 22.17
CA ARG A 5 3.26 -50.02 20.81
C ARG A 5 4.32 -49.34 19.93
N LEU A 6 4.58 -48.05 20.15
CA LEU A 6 5.62 -47.28 19.46
C LEU A 6 7.03 -47.68 19.93
N ALA A 7 7.20 -47.93 21.23
CA ALA A 7 8.47 -48.40 21.79
C ALA A 7 8.86 -49.80 21.25
N ILE A 8 7.89 -50.72 21.13
CA ILE A 8 8.13 -52.06 20.58
C ILE A 8 8.50 -52.00 19.10
N MET A 9 7.82 -51.16 18.30
CA MET A 9 8.16 -50.95 16.89
C MET A 9 9.59 -50.39 16.70
N SER A 10 10.01 -49.44 17.55
CA SER A 10 11.36 -48.87 17.49
C SER A 10 12.46 -49.90 17.78
N VAL A 11 12.24 -50.78 18.76
CA VAL A 11 13.19 -51.85 19.10
C VAL A 11 13.29 -52.89 17.98
N VAL A 12 12.18 -53.24 17.34
CA VAL A 12 12.17 -54.18 16.21
C VAL A 12 12.90 -53.60 14.99
N VAL A 13 12.69 -52.33 14.68
CA VAL A 13 13.37 -51.66 13.55
C VAL A 13 14.88 -51.56 13.77
N ASN A 14 15.31 -51.23 15.00
CA ASN A 14 16.74 -51.17 15.32
C ASN A 14 17.41 -52.56 15.32
N ALA A 15 16.68 -53.62 15.70
CA ALA A 15 17.19 -54.99 15.62
C ALA A 15 17.35 -55.46 14.15
N ILE A 16 16.44 -55.07 13.26
CA ILE A 16 16.53 -55.36 11.82
C ILE A 16 17.72 -54.61 11.20
N LEU A 17 17.91 -53.33 11.54
CA LEU A 17 19.05 -52.54 11.05
C LEU A 17 20.40 -53.12 11.49
N LEU A 18 20.51 -53.60 12.73
CA LEU A 18 21.72 -54.29 13.21
C LEU A 18 21.96 -55.63 12.49
N GLY A 19 20.90 -56.37 12.14
CA GLY A 19 21.00 -57.60 11.35
C GLY A 19 21.47 -57.36 9.90
N VAL A 20 21.04 -56.26 9.29
CA VAL A 20 21.48 -55.85 7.94
C VAL A 20 22.95 -55.42 7.94
N VAL A 21 23.37 -54.66 8.96
CA VAL A 21 24.78 -54.27 9.09
C VAL A 21 25.68 -55.49 9.35
N PHE A 22 25.23 -56.46 10.15
CA PHE A 22 25.98 -57.69 10.39
C PHE A 22 26.07 -58.62 9.17
N THR A 23 25.07 -58.62 8.28
CA THR A 23 25.10 -59.40 7.03
C THR A 23 26.01 -58.76 5.97
N LEU A 24 25.98 -57.42 5.84
CA LEU A 24 26.89 -56.68 4.95
C LEU A 24 28.36 -56.74 5.40
N LEU A 25 28.62 -56.84 6.71
CA LEU A 25 29.98 -57.03 7.25
C LEU A 25 30.49 -58.49 7.14
N ARG A 26 29.64 -59.44 6.73
CA ARG A 26 29.96 -60.86 6.61
C ARG A 26 30.14 -61.33 5.16
N GLU A 27 29.88 -60.47 4.20
CA GLU A 27 30.24 -60.70 2.79
C GLU A 27 31.74 -60.50 2.61
N SER A 28 32.48 -61.61 2.60
CA SER A 28 33.86 -61.64 2.11
C SER A 28 33.89 -61.32 0.61
N PRO A 29 34.89 -60.58 0.09
CA PRO A 29 35.03 -60.36 -1.34
C PRO A 29 35.24 -61.70 -2.07
N PRO A 30 34.84 -61.83 -3.35
CA PRO A 30 35.01 -63.07 -4.10
C PRO A 30 36.50 -63.44 -4.20
N SER A 31 36.82 -64.68 -3.85
CA SER A 31 38.15 -65.26 -4.04
C SER A 31 38.44 -65.36 -5.53
N VAL A 32 39.40 -64.58 -6.02
CA VAL A 32 39.96 -64.76 -7.36
C VAL A 32 40.80 -66.05 -7.34
N LEU A 33 40.46 -67.01 -8.20
CA LEU A 33 41.25 -68.21 -8.41
C LEU A 33 42.63 -67.83 -8.96
N VAL A 34 43.69 -68.06 -8.18
CA VAL A 34 45.06 -68.04 -8.66
C VAL A 34 45.33 -69.38 -9.32
N VAL A 35 45.49 -69.38 -10.65
CA VAL A 35 46.00 -70.53 -11.40
C VAL A 35 47.52 -70.56 -11.21
N GLU A 36 48.02 -71.51 -10.42
CA GLU A 36 49.45 -71.82 -10.37
C GLU A 36 49.89 -72.36 -11.74
N THR A 37 50.68 -71.57 -12.47
CA THR A 37 51.46 -72.07 -13.61
C THR A 37 52.93 -71.96 -13.23
N ASN A 38 53.54 -73.10 -12.90
CA ASN A 38 54.98 -73.19 -12.64
C ASN A 38 55.77 -72.98 -13.94
N ALA A 39 56.16 -71.74 -14.22
CA ALA A 39 57.21 -71.41 -15.18
C ALA A 39 57.91 -70.11 -14.74
N PRO A 40 59.25 -70.06 -14.62
CA PRO A 40 59.94 -68.85 -14.21
C PRO A 40 59.93 -67.84 -15.37
N LEU A 41 59.07 -66.82 -15.26
CA LEU A 41 59.09 -65.67 -16.16
C LEU A 41 60.12 -64.65 -15.66
N LYS A 42 61.16 -64.42 -16.47
CA LYS A 42 62.10 -63.31 -16.33
C LYS A 42 61.33 -61.99 -16.47
N ILE A 43 61.13 -61.28 -15.37
CA ILE A 43 60.55 -59.93 -15.38
C ILE A 43 61.63 -58.99 -15.92
N VAL A 44 61.44 -58.50 -17.14
CA VAL A 44 62.11 -57.30 -17.63
C VAL A 44 61.26 -56.12 -17.18
N GLU A 45 61.69 -55.40 -16.16
CA GLU A 45 61.05 -54.14 -15.75
C GLU A 45 61.13 -53.15 -16.92
N ARG A 46 59.99 -52.94 -17.59
CA ARG A 46 59.80 -51.79 -18.47
C ARG A 46 59.02 -50.76 -17.70
N GLN A 47 59.71 -49.75 -17.17
CA GLN A 47 59.08 -48.58 -16.60
C GLN A 47 58.29 -47.88 -17.71
N VAL A 48 56.96 -47.89 -17.59
CA VAL A 48 56.07 -47.04 -18.39
C VAL A 48 55.72 -45.86 -17.50
N GLU A 49 56.35 -44.71 -17.76
CA GLU A 49 55.92 -43.43 -17.18
C GLU A 49 54.54 -43.09 -17.75
N VAL A 50 53.49 -43.30 -16.95
CA VAL A 50 52.18 -42.72 -17.23
C VAL A 50 52.21 -41.29 -16.73
N LYS A 51 52.30 -40.35 -17.67
CA LYS A 51 52.15 -38.91 -17.41
C LYS A 51 50.71 -38.66 -16.93
N VAL A 52 50.50 -38.53 -15.62
CA VAL A 52 49.24 -38.02 -15.06
C VAL A 52 49.31 -36.50 -15.17
N GLU A 53 48.76 -35.94 -16.26
CA GLU A 53 48.52 -34.51 -16.35
C GLU A 53 47.38 -34.17 -15.39
N VAL A 54 47.73 -33.56 -14.25
CA VAL A 54 46.75 -32.94 -13.36
C VAL A 54 46.21 -31.71 -14.09
N PRO A 55 44.94 -31.66 -14.51
CA PRO A 55 44.40 -30.49 -15.17
C PRO A 55 44.54 -29.29 -14.24
N GLU A 56 44.96 -28.14 -14.78
CA GLU A 56 45.07 -26.92 -14.01
C GLU A 56 43.77 -26.65 -13.23
N PRO A 57 43.84 -26.18 -11.97
CA PRO A 57 42.66 -25.84 -11.21
C PRO A 57 41.85 -24.80 -11.98
N PHE A 58 40.58 -25.14 -12.24
CA PHE A 58 39.65 -24.24 -12.91
C PHE A 58 39.40 -23.01 -12.05
N ASP A 59 39.65 -21.82 -12.61
CA ASP A 59 39.47 -20.54 -11.94
C ASP A 59 38.33 -19.75 -12.62
N TRP A 60 37.26 -19.51 -11.87
CA TRP A 60 36.09 -18.76 -12.33
C TRP A 60 36.42 -17.33 -12.77
N ARG A 61 37.52 -16.75 -12.25
CA ARG A 61 38.00 -15.42 -12.67
C ARG A 61 38.45 -15.37 -14.13
N LYS A 62 38.76 -16.52 -14.74
CA LYS A 62 39.09 -16.62 -16.17
C LYS A 62 37.84 -16.61 -17.07
N VAL A 63 36.65 -16.78 -16.49
CA VAL A 63 35.38 -16.89 -17.22
C VAL A 63 34.56 -15.63 -17.07
N GLU A 64 34.43 -15.12 -15.85
CA GLU A 64 33.69 -13.89 -15.54
C GLU A 64 34.39 -12.66 -16.11
N SER A 65 33.70 -11.92 -16.99
CA SER A 65 34.17 -10.65 -17.55
C SER A 65 33.14 -9.55 -17.30
N PRO A 66 33.56 -8.30 -17.03
CA PRO A 66 32.66 -7.15 -16.99
C PRO A 66 31.92 -6.90 -18.32
N ASP A 67 32.47 -7.38 -19.45
CA ASP A 67 31.80 -7.33 -20.75
C ASP A 67 30.97 -8.60 -20.95
N TYR A 68 29.65 -8.43 -20.97
CA TYR A 68 28.71 -9.53 -21.18
C TYR A 68 28.94 -10.31 -22.48
N ARG A 69 29.46 -9.69 -23.54
CA ARG A 69 29.75 -10.38 -24.80
C ARG A 69 30.94 -11.33 -24.65
N GLU A 70 31.97 -10.88 -23.95
CA GLU A 70 33.14 -11.70 -23.62
C GLU A 70 32.77 -12.80 -22.62
N TYR A 71 31.96 -12.47 -21.61
CA TYR A 71 31.47 -13.44 -20.63
C TYR A 71 30.65 -14.57 -21.30
N ILE A 72 29.74 -14.23 -22.21
CA ILE A 72 28.98 -15.20 -23.01
C ILE A 72 29.93 -16.07 -23.87
N ALA A 73 30.93 -15.46 -24.51
CA ALA A 73 31.90 -16.19 -25.32
C ALA A 73 32.73 -17.18 -24.48
N ASN A 74 33.14 -16.78 -23.27
CA ASN A 74 33.87 -17.63 -22.33
C ASN A 74 33.01 -18.79 -21.82
N LEU A 75 31.74 -18.54 -21.51
CA LEU A 75 30.82 -19.61 -21.11
C LEU A 75 30.58 -20.61 -22.25
N ARG A 76 30.45 -20.13 -23.49
CA ARG A 76 30.26 -20.99 -24.67
C ARG A 76 31.53 -21.79 -25.02
N SER A 77 32.71 -21.21 -24.86
CA SER A 77 33.99 -21.91 -25.14
C SER A 77 34.25 -23.08 -24.19
N LEU A 78 33.68 -23.02 -22.98
CA LEU A 78 33.69 -24.11 -22.00
C LEU A 78 32.63 -25.19 -22.26
N GLY A 79 31.81 -25.05 -23.32
CA GLY A 79 30.77 -26.02 -23.67
C GLY A 79 29.51 -25.92 -22.82
N CYS A 80 29.26 -24.77 -22.16
CA CYS A 80 28.07 -24.60 -21.35
C CYS A 80 26.80 -24.60 -22.23
N PRO A 81 25.72 -25.32 -21.86
CA PRO A 81 24.48 -25.32 -22.62
C PRO A 81 23.90 -23.90 -22.76
N GLU A 82 23.33 -23.59 -23.93
CA GLU A 82 22.82 -22.25 -24.23
C GLU A 82 21.71 -21.80 -23.26
N GLN A 83 20.92 -22.73 -22.71
CA GLN A 83 19.94 -22.42 -21.65
C GLN A 83 20.63 -21.94 -20.37
N THR A 84 21.70 -22.61 -19.94
CA THR A 84 22.46 -22.25 -18.75
C THR A 84 23.17 -20.90 -18.94
N VAL A 85 23.72 -20.63 -20.13
CA VAL A 85 24.28 -19.31 -20.46
C VAL A 85 23.21 -18.22 -20.32
N ARG A 86 22.01 -18.45 -20.86
CA ARG A 86 20.90 -17.49 -20.72
C ARG A 86 20.52 -17.26 -19.27
N ASP A 87 20.37 -18.32 -18.48
CA ASP A 87 19.95 -18.20 -17.08
C ASP A 87 20.97 -17.42 -16.25
N ILE A 88 22.27 -17.67 -16.46
CA ILE A 88 23.36 -16.93 -15.79
C ILE A 88 23.32 -15.44 -16.16
N ILE A 89 23.26 -15.13 -17.46
CA ILE A 89 23.30 -13.74 -17.94
C ILE A 89 22.03 -12.98 -17.55
N VAL A 90 20.86 -13.62 -17.61
CA VAL A 90 19.61 -13.03 -17.14
C VAL A 90 19.69 -12.73 -15.65
N ALA A 91 20.18 -13.66 -14.84
CA ALA A 91 20.33 -13.45 -13.40
C ALA A 91 21.28 -12.30 -13.07
N ASP A 92 22.41 -12.20 -13.77
CA ASP A 92 23.40 -11.15 -13.51
C ASP A 92 22.94 -9.77 -14.00
N VAL A 93 22.36 -9.67 -15.20
CA VAL A 93 21.75 -8.42 -15.69
C VAL A 93 20.60 -8.00 -14.78
N ASN A 94 19.79 -8.94 -14.27
CA ASN A 94 18.77 -8.65 -13.28
C ASN A 94 19.40 -8.05 -12.01
N ALA A 95 20.48 -8.64 -11.48
CA ALA A 95 21.17 -8.13 -10.29
C ALA A 95 21.74 -6.72 -10.49
N LEU A 96 22.35 -6.45 -11.65
CA LEU A 96 22.89 -5.13 -12.00
C LEU A 96 21.79 -4.06 -12.06
N PHE A 97 20.70 -4.34 -12.76
CA PHE A 97 19.59 -3.39 -12.88
C PHE A 97 18.77 -3.27 -11.59
N ASP A 98 18.71 -4.32 -10.76
CA ASP A 98 18.15 -4.25 -9.42
C ASP A 98 18.96 -3.32 -8.52
N MET A 99 20.30 -3.38 -8.59
CA MET A 99 21.18 -2.46 -7.87
C MET A 99 20.95 -1.01 -8.33
N ARG A 100 20.92 -0.75 -9.64
CA ARG A 100 20.65 0.60 -10.20
C ARG A 100 19.28 1.11 -9.81
N ARG A 101 18.26 0.24 -9.87
CA ARG A 101 16.89 0.57 -9.44
C ARG A 101 16.85 0.94 -7.96
N ARG A 102 17.52 0.17 -7.10
CA ARG A 102 17.61 0.48 -5.67
C ARG A 102 18.27 1.83 -5.46
N ALA A 103 19.42 2.11 -6.08
CA ALA A 103 20.09 3.40 -5.97
C ALA A 103 19.23 4.59 -6.46
N ALA A 104 18.36 4.37 -7.46
CA ALA A 104 17.45 5.39 -7.96
C ALA A 104 16.23 5.66 -7.05
N VAL A 105 15.81 4.66 -6.26
CA VAL A 105 14.61 4.75 -5.40
C VAL A 105 14.94 4.85 -3.91
N GLU A 106 16.18 4.56 -3.51
CA GLU A 106 16.62 4.56 -2.12
C GLU A 106 16.28 5.92 -1.49
N PRO A 107 15.32 5.95 -0.54
CA PRO A 107 14.93 7.19 0.08
C PRO A 107 16.13 7.71 0.87
N GLN A 108 16.64 8.89 0.53
CA GLN A 108 17.63 9.63 1.33
C GLN A 108 17.11 9.96 2.75
N THR A 109 15.85 9.66 3.04
CA THR A 109 15.18 9.94 4.32
C THR A 109 14.16 8.84 4.60
N GLN A 110 14.07 8.39 5.85
CA GLN A 110 13.08 7.41 6.30
C GLN A 110 11.66 7.89 5.92
N TYR A 111 10.83 6.99 5.39
CA TYR A 111 9.47 7.34 4.97
C TYR A 111 8.64 7.84 6.15
N GLU A 112 8.26 9.12 6.13
CA GLU A 112 7.47 9.79 7.16
C GLU A 112 5.99 9.42 7.02
N PHE A 113 5.61 8.25 7.53
CA PHE A 113 4.27 7.67 7.37
C PHE A 113 3.11 8.52 7.90
N TRP A 114 3.39 9.55 8.70
CA TRP A 114 2.41 10.49 9.27
C TRP A 114 2.12 11.68 8.36
N LYS A 115 2.90 11.89 7.30
CA LYS A 115 2.64 12.97 6.34
C LYS A 115 1.42 12.63 5.47
N PRO A 116 0.73 13.65 4.94
CA PRO A 116 -0.36 13.47 4.00
C PRO A 116 0.07 12.49 2.91
N ASP A 117 -0.84 11.57 2.54
CA ASP A 117 -0.60 10.72 1.39
C ASP A 117 -0.41 11.69 0.23
N ALA A 118 0.77 11.68 -0.38
CA ALA A 118 1.00 12.33 -1.65
C ALA A 118 0.22 11.55 -2.73
N LEU A 119 -1.09 11.36 -2.55
CA LEU A 119 -2.00 11.16 -3.65
C LEU A 119 -1.92 12.48 -4.42
N PRO A 120 -1.20 12.50 -5.55
CA PRO A 120 -0.99 13.73 -6.24
C PRO A 120 -2.35 14.17 -6.78
N ALA A 121 -2.90 15.24 -6.23
CA ALA A 121 -3.70 16.13 -7.04
C ALA A 121 -2.87 16.38 -8.31
N PHE A 122 -3.48 16.27 -9.48
CA PHE A 122 -2.84 16.14 -10.80
C PHE A 122 -1.88 17.29 -11.21
N SER A 123 -1.49 18.18 -10.31
CA SER A 123 -0.77 19.42 -10.55
C SER A 123 -0.02 19.98 -9.32
N SER A 124 0.51 19.15 -8.40
CA SER A 124 1.36 19.62 -7.28
C SER A 124 2.84 19.26 -7.51
N HIS A 125 3.81 20.05 -7.03
CA HIS A 125 5.26 19.72 -7.12
C HIS A 125 5.65 18.30 -6.62
N PRO A 126 5.04 17.74 -5.55
CA PRO A 126 5.24 16.34 -5.18
C PRO A 126 4.83 15.35 -6.29
N ALA A 127 3.86 15.70 -7.13
CA ALA A 127 3.45 14.91 -8.29
C ALA A 127 4.52 14.90 -9.39
N GLU A 128 5.26 16.00 -9.58
CA GLU A 128 6.33 16.10 -10.57
C GLU A 128 7.52 15.23 -10.19
N GLN A 129 7.98 15.29 -8.93
CA GLN A 129 9.07 14.43 -8.46
C GLN A 129 8.70 12.94 -8.55
N ILE A 130 7.45 12.59 -8.24
CA ILE A 130 6.95 11.23 -8.41
C ILE A 130 6.96 10.87 -9.91
N ARG A 131 6.47 11.73 -10.81
CA ARG A 131 6.49 11.51 -12.26
C ARG A 131 7.92 11.31 -12.79
N GLU A 132 8.86 12.16 -12.40
CA GLU A 132 10.27 12.03 -12.77
C GLU A 132 10.86 10.69 -12.31
N ARG A 133 10.57 10.26 -11.07
CA ARG A 133 10.98 8.94 -10.58
C ARG A 133 10.34 7.80 -11.37
N PHE A 134 9.06 7.91 -11.72
CA PHE A 134 8.37 6.95 -12.59
C PHE A 134 9.03 6.87 -13.98
N GLU A 135 9.39 8.01 -14.57
CA GLU A 135 10.09 8.07 -15.85
C GLU A 135 11.49 7.47 -15.78
N GLN A 136 12.24 7.75 -14.70
CA GLN A 136 13.56 7.15 -14.47
C GLN A 136 13.48 5.62 -14.35
N LEU A 137 12.52 5.11 -13.58
CA LEU A 137 12.30 3.66 -13.47
C LEU A 137 11.88 3.04 -14.79
N ARG A 138 11.05 3.72 -15.57
CA ARG A 138 10.66 3.27 -16.90
C ARG A 138 11.86 3.21 -17.85
N LYS A 139 12.71 4.24 -17.86
CA LYS A 139 13.96 4.25 -18.66
C LYS A 139 14.88 3.10 -18.27
N LEU A 140 15.08 2.85 -16.97
CA LEU A 140 15.88 1.71 -16.49
C LEU A 140 15.31 0.35 -16.92
N ALA A 141 13.98 0.21 -16.91
CA ALA A 141 13.32 -1.02 -17.39
C ALA A 141 13.47 -1.19 -18.91
N ASP A 142 13.34 -0.10 -19.68
CA ASP A 142 13.53 -0.11 -21.14
C ASP A 142 14.99 -0.43 -21.50
N GLU A 143 15.96 0.16 -20.80
CA GLU A 143 17.40 -0.16 -20.93
C GLU A 143 17.68 -1.63 -20.65
N LYS A 144 17.15 -2.17 -19.55
CA LYS A 144 17.29 -3.61 -19.20
C LYS A 144 16.75 -4.50 -20.32
N ARG A 145 15.58 -4.17 -20.87
CA ARG A 145 14.97 -4.92 -21.98
C ARG A 145 15.83 -4.87 -23.23
N LEU A 146 16.40 -3.72 -23.56
CA LEU A 146 17.31 -3.56 -24.71
C LEU A 146 18.58 -4.39 -24.51
N VAL A 147 19.21 -4.32 -23.33
CA VAL A 147 20.41 -5.11 -23.02
C VAL A 147 20.16 -6.61 -23.15
N LEU A 148 19.08 -7.12 -22.56
CA LEU A 148 18.73 -8.55 -22.67
C LEU A 148 18.39 -8.96 -24.12
N ARG A 149 17.75 -8.07 -24.88
CA ARG A 149 17.48 -8.30 -26.30
C ARG A 149 18.76 -8.36 -27.13
N GLU A 150 19.70 -7.45 -26.90
CA GLU A 150 20.99 -7.42 -27.63
C GLU A 150 21.89 -8.60 -27.28
N LEU A 151 21.92 -9.02 -26.00
CA LEU A 151 22.79 -10.10 -25.54
C LEU A 151 22.26 -11.49 -25.90
N LEU A 152 20.96 -11.72 -25.77
CA LEU A 152 20.36 -13.05 -25.84
C LEU A 152 19.33 -13.22 -26.97
N GLY A 153 18.93 -12.13 -27.63
CA GLY A 153 17.89 -12.16 -28.68
C GLY A 153 16.48 -12.44 -28.15
N ILE A 154 16.26 -12.29 -26.84
CA ILE A 154 14.99 -12.62 -26.18
C ILE A 154 14.18 -11.34 -25.96
N GLU A 155 12.88 -11.38 -26.26
CA GLU A 155 11.96 -10.35 -25.78
C GLU A 155 11.65 -10.59 -24.31
N TRP A 156 12.36 -9.88 -23.43
CA TRP A 156 12.08 -9.93 -22.00
C TRP A 156 10.84 -9.09 -21.66
N THR A 157 9.79 -9.74 -21.16
CA THR A 157 8.63 -9.08 -20.57
C THR A 157 8.78 -9.05 -19.07
N GLU A 158 9.32 -7.94 -18.53
CA GLU A 158 9.27 -7.70 -17.09
C GLU A 158 7.84 -7.43 -16.67
N ARG A 159 7.39 -8.02 -15.56
CA ARG A 159 6.10 -7.63 -15.00
C ARG A 159 6.22 -6.21 -14.47
N MET A 160 5.40 -5.30 -15.01
CA MET A 160 5.46 -3.87 -14.68
C MET A 160 5.24 -3.59 -13.18
N ASP A 161 4.48 -4.44 -12.48
CA ASP A 161 4.27 -4.37 -11.04
C ASP A 161 5.58 -4.46 -10.23
N ALA A 162 6.48 -5.38 -10.57
CA ALA A 162 7.77 -5.56 -9.91
C ALA A 162 8.73 -4.38 -10.17
N THR A 163 8.66 -3.78 -11.35
CA THR A 163 9.48 -2.61 -11.72
C THR A 163 9.10 -1.38 -10.87
N PHE A 164 7.81 -1.18 -10.58
CA PHE A 164 7.30 -0.01 -9.85
C PHE A 164 7.00 -0.28 -8.37
N SER A 165 7.16 -1.51 -7.87
CA SER A 165 7.05 -1.87 -6.44
C SER A 165 7.69 -0.84 -5.49
N PRO A 166 8.93 -0.37 -5.73
CA PRO A 166 9.58 0.61 -4.84
C PRO A 166 8.87 1.98 -4.73
N LEU A 167 8.02 2.33 -5.71
CA LEU A 167 7.19 3.52 -5.70
C LEU A 167 5.78 3.26 -5.18
N ASN A 168 5.43 2.01 -4.87
CA ASN A 168 4.14 1.68 -4.27
C ASN A 168 4.08 2.31 -2.87
N PRO A 169 3.20 3.30 -2.62
CA PRO A 169 3.12 3.97 -1.32
C PRO A 169 2.87 2.98 -0.17
N ARG A 170 2.21 1.85 -0.48
CA ARG A 170 1.97 0.77 0.47
C ARG A 170 3.26 0.04 0.89
N GLU A 171 4.17 -0.24 -0.04
CA GLU A 171 5.45 -0.88 0.30
C GLU A 171 6.30 0.01 1.20
N GLN A 172 6.26 1.33 0.96
CA GLN A 172 6.97 2.31 1.78
C GLN A 172 6.46 2.33 3.23
N LEU A 173 5.14 2.19 3.42
CA LEU A 173 4.52 2.07 4.74
C LEU A 173 4.95 0.79 5.48
N LEU A 174 5.32 -0.28 4.77
CA LEU A 174 5.71 -1.57 5.35
C LEU A 174 7.22 -1.71 5.60
N THR A 175 8.03 -0.69 5.31
CA THR A 175 9.51 -0.74 5.44
C THR A 175 10.02 -1.03 6.86
N PHE A 176 9.19 -0.86 7.89
CA PHE A 176 9.51 -1.25 9.27
C PHE A 176 9.55 -2.78 9.48
N LEU A 177 9.00 -3.55 8.55
CA LEU A 177 8.99 -5.01 8.59
C LEU A 177 10.17 -5.61 7.78
N PRO A 178 10.78 -6.70 8.26
CA PRO A 178 11.70 -7.51 7.47
C PRO A 178 11.06 -7.96 6.14
N MET A 179 11.89 -8.14 5.10
CA MET A 179 11.42 -8.50 3.76
C MET A 179 10.50 -9.73 3.75
N GLU A 180 10.86 -10.78 4.50
CA GLU A 180 10.06 -12.00 4.58
C GLU A 180 8.65 -11.76 5.10
N LYS A 181 8.51 -10.90 6.12
CA LYS A 181 7.18 -10.53 6.67
C LYS A 181 6.42 -9.63 5.72
N ARG A 182 7.08 -8.70 5.01
CA ARG A 182 6.44 -7.86 3.99
C ARG A 182 5.78 -8.70 2.89
N LEU A 183 6.49 -9.71 2.39
CA LEU A 183 5.96 -10.62 1.37
C LEU A 183 4.73 -11.39 1.88
N LYS A 184 4.75 -11.90 3.12
CA LYS A 184 3.60 -12.60 3.72
C LYS A 184 2.40 -11.66 3.93
N VAL A 185 2.63 -10.43 4.38
CA VAL A 185 1.58 -9.41 4.54
C VAL A 185 0.93 -9.08 3.20
N GLU A 186 1.73 -8.90 2.15
CA GLU A 186 1.24 -8.60 0.80
C GLU A 186 0.43 -9.78 0.22
N GLU A 187 0.90 -11.02 0.41
CA GLU A 187 0.17 -12.22 -0.01
C GLU A 187 -1.22 -12.31 0.66
N ILE A 188 -1.28 -12.09 1.98
CA ILE A 188 -2.55 -12.05 2.73
C ILE A 188 -3.46 -10.99 2.12
N GLU A 189 -2.98 -9.77 1.93
CA GLU A 189 -3.79 -8.65 1.46
C GLU A 189 -4.29 -8.84 0.03
N GLN A 190 -3.45 -9.34 -0.88
CA GLN A 190 -3.87 -9.69 -2.24
C GLN A 190 -4.94 -10.78 -2.25
N ARG A 191 -4.80 -11.81 -1.41
CA ARG A 191 -5.79 -12.88 -1.29
C ARG A 191 -7.14 -12.33 -0.77
N PHE A 192 -7.12 -11.53 0.28
CA PHE A 192 -8.34 -10.92 0.82
C PHE A 192 -8.97 -9.91 -0.14
N SER A 193 -8.17 -9.13 -0.88
CA SER A 193 -8.64 -8.25 -1.95
C SER A 193 -9.33 -9.05 -3.08
N ALA A 194 -8.74 -10.18 -3.50
CA ALA A 194 -9.35 -11.06 -4.48
C ALA A 194 -10.65 -11.70 -3.97
N MET A 195 -10.72 -12.08 -2.69
CA MET A 195 -11.96 -12.59 -2.07
C MET A 195 -13.06 -11.53 -2.01
N LEU A 196 -12.70 -10.27 -1.73
CA LEU A 196 -13.62 -9.14 -1.77
C LEU A 196 -14.15 -8.89 -3.19
N MET A 197 -13.29 -8.97 -4.21
CA MET A 197 -13.68 -8.74 -5.61
C MET A 197 -14.52 -9.88 -6.20
N ARG A 198 -14.29 -11.14 -5.82
CA ARG A 198 -15.04 -12.30 -6.33
C ARG A 198 -16.47 -12.39 -5.81
N ARG A 199 -16.77 -11.74 -4.68
CA ARG A 199 -18.12 -11.74 -4.07
C ARG A 199 -18.88 -10.49 -4.51
N THR A 200 -19.41 -10.49 -5.73
CA THR A 200 -20.29 -9.42 -6.25
C THR A 200 -21.75 -9.55 -5.80
N THR A 201 -22.23 -8.46 -5.19
CA THR A 201 -23.58 -7.87 -5.10
C THR A 201 -24.82 -8.77 -5.09
N ASP A 202 -25.49 -8.80 -3.93
CA ASP A 202 -26.94 -8.89 -3.85
C ASP A 202 -27.55 -7.48 -4.02
N ALA A 203 -28.79 -7.37 -4.52
CA ALA A 203 -29.45 -6.08 -4.76
C ALA A 203 -29.66 -5.23 -3.48
N SER A 204 -29.49 -5.83 -2.29
CA SER A 204 -29.70 -5.18 -0.99
C SER A 204 -28.41 -4.67 -0.32
N GLY A 205 -27.22 -5.13 -0.76
CA GLY A 205 -25.92 -4.76 -0.19
C GLY A 205 -25.67 -5.21 1.26
N ARG A 206 -26.64 -5.89 1.92
CA ARG A 206 -26.51 -6.34 3.32
C ARG A 206 -25.66 -7.59 3.46
N GLU A 207 -25.73 -8.51 2.50
CA GLU A 207 -24.90 -9.72 2.50
C GLU A 207 -23.43 -9.38 2.24
N GLN A 208 -23.18 -8.45 1.31
CA GLN A 208 -21.85 -7.87 1.04
C GLN A 208 -21.20 -7.33 2.33
N LEU A 209 -22.00 -6.73 3.20
CA LEU A 209 -21.57 -6.11 4.43
C LEU A 209 -21.12 -7.08 5.51
N GLY A 210 -21.95 -8.11 5.76
CA GLY A 210 -21.61 -9.18 6.71
C GLY A 210 -20.37 -9.93 6.25
N ASN A 211 -20.25 -10.16 4.94
CA ASN A 211 -19.09 -10.76 4.31
C ASN A 211 -17.83 -9.89 4.48
N PHE A 212 -17.92 -8.58 4.26
CA PHE A 212 -16.80 -7.66 4.46
C PHE A 212 -16.28 -7.69 5.90
N LYS A 213 -17.17 -7.58 6.90
CA LYS A 213 -16.76 -7.61 8.31
C LYS A 213 -16.07 -8.93 8.69
N ARG A 214 -16.62 -10.06 8.26
CA ARG A 214 -16.01 -11.39 8.50
C ARG A 214 -14.62 -11.48 7.87
N LEU A 215 -14.49 -11.05 6.61
CA LEU A 215 -13.20 -11.03 5.90
C LEU A 215 -12.17 -10.13 6.60
N GLN A 216 -12.56 -8.99 7.17
CA GLN A 216 -11.64 -8.16 7.95
C GLN A 216 -11.17 -8.84 9.24
N VAL A 217 -12.06 -9.54 9.96
CA VAL A 217 -11.70 -10.31 11.16
C VAL A 217 -10.77 -11.46 10.82
N GLU A 218 -11.07 -12.22 9.76
CA GLU A 218 -10.22 -13.31 9.26
C GLU A 218 -8.84 -12.79 8.85
N LYS A 219 -8.79 -11.68 8.10
CA LYS A 219 -7.53 -11.04 7.71
C LYS A 219 -6.70 -10.63 8.92
N ARG A 220 -7.35 -10.03 9.92
CA ARG A 220 -6.69 -9.63 11.16
C ARG A 220 -6.10 -10.83 11.89
N ALA A 221 -6.84 -11.92 12.03
CA ALA A 221 -6.38 -13.13 12.68
C ALA A 221 -5.20 -13.79 11.94
N GLU A 222 -5.06 -13.60 10.63
CA GLU A 222 -3.89 -14.05 9.89
C GLU A 222 -2.68 -13.14 10.06
N LEU A 223 -2.89 -11.82 10.08
CA LEU A 223 -1.81 -10.87 10.39
C LEU A 223 -1.23 -11.09 11.79
N GLU A 224 -2.08 -11.39 12.77
CA GLU A 224 -1.68 -11.72 14.16
C GLU A 224 -0.81 -12.99 14.28
N LYS A 225 -0.83 -13.89 13.28
CA LYS A 225 0.03 -15.09 13.27
C LYS A 225 1.45 -14.79 12.79
N ILE A 226 1.63 -13.71 12.02
CA ILE A 226 2.91 -13.38 11.37
C ILE A 226 3.58 -12.13 11.95
N LEU A 227 2.80 -11.23 12.55
CA LEU A 227 3.27 -9.99 13.17
C LEU A 227 3.28 -10.12 14.69
N SER A 228 4.31 -9.57 15.34
CA SER A 228 4.30 -9.36 16.79
C SER A 228 3.26 -8.30 17.19
N THR A 229 2.94 -8.22 18.49
CA THR A 229 2.02 -7.19 19.01
C THR A 229 2.48 -5.77 18.66
N GLU A 230 3.79 -5.51 18.71
CA GLU A 230 4.37 -4.21 18.37
C GLU A 230 4.31 -3.95 16.86
N GLU A 231 4.69 -4.93 16.05
CA GLU A 231 4.62 -4.83 14.58
C GLU A 231 3.18 -4.63 14.09
N LEU A 232 2.22 -5.26 14.74
CA LEU A 232 0.80 -5.11 14.44
C LEU A 232 0.28 -3.73 14.84
N ALA A 233 0.75 -3.17 15.95
CA ALA A 233 0.42 -1.81 16.35
C ALA A 233 0.96 -0.77 15.36
N ASP A 234 2.20 -0.95 14.88
CA ASP A 234 2.78 -0.10 13.82
C ASP A 234 2.09 -0.32 12.47
N TYR A 235 1.70 -1.56 12.15
CA TYR A 235 0.87 -1.87 10.99
C TYR A 235 -0.45 -1.10 11.05
N ASP A 236 -1.14 -1.11 12.19
CA ASP A 236 -2.41 -0.40 12.37
C ASP A 236 -2.24 1.11 12.29
N LEU A 237 -1.19 1.65 12.90
CA LEU A 237 -0.90 3.08 12.84
C LEU A 237 -0.66 3.55 11.40
N ARG A 238 -0.06 2.70 10.57
CA ARG A 238 0.36 3.05 9.21
C ARG A 238 -0.69 2.71 8.15
N LEU A 239 -1.36 1.57 8.25
CA LEU A 239 -2.21 1.01 7.19
C LEU A 239 -3.70 0.91 7.55
N SER A 240 -4.11 1.32 8.76
CA SER A 240 -5.54 1.30 9.11
C SER A 240 -6.37 2.25 8.23
N PRO A 241 -7.68 1.96 8.05
CA PRO A 241 -8.60 2.88 7.37
C PRO A 241 -8.62 4.28 7.99
N ALA A 242 -8.48 4.37 9.32
CA ALA A 242 -8.37 5.62 10.05
C ALA A 242 -7.14 6.43 9.63
N ALA A 243 -5.97 5.78 9.56
CA ALA A 243 -4.72 6.42 9.13
C ALA A 243 -4.78 6.91 7.68
N ALA A 244 -5.29 6.08 6.76
CA ALA A 244 -5.49 6.48 5.36
C ALA A 244 -6.49 7.64 5.22
N THR A 245 -7.56 7.62 6.01
CA THR A 245 -8.54 8.72 6.03
C THR A 245 -7.93 10.01 6.53
N LEU A 246 -7.10 9.97 7.59
CA LEU A 246 -6.44 11.16 8.08
C LEU A 246 -5.40 11.69 7.09
N ARG A 247 -4.55 10.83 6.53
CA ARG A 247 -3.56 11.23 5.53
C ARG A 247 -4.16 11.90 4.30
N SER A 248 -5.28 11.38 3.80
CA SER A 248 -6.00 12.03 2.69
C SER A 248 -6.65 13.36 3.06
N LYS A 249 -7.01 13.56 4.33
CA LYS A 249 -7.66 14.77 4.84
C LYS A 249 -6.70 15.86 5.32
N LEU A 250 -5.47 15.51 5.70
CA LEU A 250 -4.48 16.45 6.22
C LEU A 250 -4.11 17.53 5.19
N GLY A 251 -4.10 17.21 3.89
CA GLY A 251 -3.80 18.17 2.85
C GLY A 251 -2.40 18.78 3.02
N SER A 252 -2.32 20.09 3.34
CA SER A 252 -1.06 20.79 3.62
C SER A 252 -0.79 21.03 5.11
N VAL A 253 -1.65 20.52 5.99
CA VAL A 253 -1.50 20.69 7.44
C VAL A 253 -0.34 19.83 7.91
N ASN A 254 0.70 20.48 8.43
CA ASN A 254 1.86 19.80 8.97
C ASN A 254 1.57 19.27 10.39
N VAL A 255 1.75 17.97 10.57
CA VAL A 255 1.59 17.26 11.85
C VAL A 255 2.86 16.50 12.18
N SER A 256 3.20 16.42 13.46
CA SER A 256 4.26 15.55 13.95
C SER A 256 3.80 14.09 14.02
N GLU A 257 4.74 13.15 14.14
CA GLU A 257 4.43 11.73 14.31
C GLU A 257 3.56 11.49 15.57
N ALA A 258 3.89 12.17 16.67
CA ALA A 258 3.15 12.06 17.93
C ALA A 258 1.70 12.53 17.79
N GLU A 259 1.50 13.70 17.18
CA GLU A 259 0.16 14.24 16.87
C GLU A 259 -0.62 13.27 15.97
N PHE A 260 0.01 12.74 14.92
CA PHE A 260 -0.64 11.80 14.01
C PHE A 260 -1.07 10.51 14.71
N ARG A 261 -0.22 9.95 15.58
CA ARG A 261 -0.55 8.75 16.37
C ARG A 261 -1.78 8.97 17.26
N GLU A 262 -1.88 10.14 17.90
CA GLU A 262 -3.04 10.50 18.69
C GLU A 262 -4.30 10.67 17.82
N MET A 263 -4.18 11.37 16.69
CA MET A 263 -5.29 11.56 15.74
C MET A 263 -5.82 10.23 15.22
N VAL A 264 -4.95 9.28 14.86
CA VAL A 264 -5.34 7.93 14.42
C VAL A 264 -6.09 7.20 15.53
N GLY A 265 -5.63 7.30 16.79
CA GLY A 265 -6.30 6.70 17.94
C GLY A 265 -7.72 7.26 18.16
N ILE A 266 -7.89 8.58 18.03
CA ILE A 266 -9.21 9.24 18.13
C ILE A 266 -10.12 8.76 17.00
N ARG A 267 -9.62 8.82 15.76
CA ARG A 267 -10.39 8.44 14.57
C ARG A 267 -10.81 6.98 14.59
N ARG A 268 -9.93 6.09 15.03
CA ARG A 268 -10.23 4.66 15.14
C ARG A 268 -11.37 4.38 16.11
N LYS A 269 -11.38 5.02 17.29
CA LYS A 269 -12.51 4.89 18.24
C LYS A 269 -13.83 5.35 17.63
N PHE A 270 -13.81 6.45 16.88
CA PHE A 270 -14.98 6.91 16.14
C PHE A 270 -15.40 5.90 15.06
N ASP A 271 -14.47 5.35 14.30
CA ASP A 271 -14.76 4.39 13.23
C ASP A 271 -15.22 3.01 13.78
N GLU A 272 -14.77 2.60 14.96
CA GLU A 272 -15.24 1.40 15.65
C GLU A 272 -16.71 1.52 16.07
N GLU A 273 -17.12 2.70 16.55
CA GLU A 273 -18.49 2.97 16.99
C GLU A 273 -19.43 3.35 15.83
N PHE A 274 -18.92 4.10 14.84
CA PHE A 274 -19.73 4.73 13.77
C PHE A 274 -19.27 4.47 12.34
N GLY A 275 -18.07 3.91 12.14
CA GLY A 275 -17.44 3.68 10.82
C GLY A 275 -17.81 2.35 10.17
N GLY A 276 -18.57 1.51 10.88
CA GLY A 276 -19.20 0.35 10.27
C GLY A 276 -20.10 0.78 9.12
N LEU A 277 -19.93 0.14 7.97
CA LEU A 277 -20.76 0.26 6.77
C LEU A 277 -22.22 -0.26 7.04
N VAL A 278 -22.47 -0.73 8.29
CA VAL A 278 -23.79 -0.97 8.90
C VAL A 278 -24.36 0.35 9.36
N GLY A 279 -25.37 0.78 8.62
CA GLY A 279 -26.27 1.88 8.94
C GLY A 279 -26.44 2.14 10.43
N ILE A 280 -26.01 3.33 10.85
CA ILE A 280 -27.02 4.22 11.41
C ILE A 280 -28.13 4.20 10.39
N ASP A 281 -29.28 3.65 10.76
CA ASP A 281 -30.48 3.83 9.96
C ASP A 281 -30.57 5.34 9.76
N ALA A 282 -30.29 5.81 8.55
CA ALA A 282 -30.20 7.24 8.30
C ALA A 282 -31.56 7.92 8.56
N ALA A 283 -32.61 7.12 8.82
CA ALA A 283 -33.92 7.48 9.31
C ALA A 283 -34.03 7.65 10.85
N ASP A 284 -33.21 6.98 11.68
CA ASP A 284 -33.23 7.12 13.15
C ASP A 284 -32.56 8.41 13.64
N GLN A 285 -33.37 9.33 14.17
CA GLN A 285 -32.92 10.61 14.72
C GLN A 285 -31.96 10.45 15.91
N ALA A 286 -32.20 9.51 16.81
CA ALA A 286 -31.35 9.32 17.99
C ALA A 286 -29.97 8.76 17.60
N ALA A 287 -29.90 7.96 16.53
CA ALA A 287 -28.63 7.49 15.99
C ALA A 287 -27.86 8.61 15.26
N ARG A 288 -28.55 9.53 14.57
CA ARG A 288 -27.94 10.74 13.99
C ARG A 288 -27.35 11.65 15.07
N GLU A 289 -28.14 11.98 16.09
CA GLU A 289 -27.71 12.85 17.19
C GLU A 289 -26.50 12.29 17.94
N ARG A 290 -26.48 10.96 18.20
CA ARG A 290 -25.31 10.31 18.82
C ARG A 290 -24.06 10.44 17.98
N ARG A 291 -24.15 10.25 16.67
CA ARG A 291 -23.03 10.42 15.75
C ARG A 291 -22.56 11.86 15.68
N GLU A 292 -23.48 12.82 15.63
CA GLU A 292 -23.15 14.24 15.61
C GLU A 292 -22.42 14.66 16.88
N MET A 293 -22.89 14.24 18.06
CA MET A 293 -22.19 14.47 19.32
C MET A 293 -20.81 13.81 19.35
N ALA A 294 -20.68 12.58 18.83
CA ALA A 294 -19.38 11.91 18.76
C ALA A 294 -18.42 12.58 17.77
N GLN A 295 -18.94 13.09 16.66
CA GLN A 295 -18.18 13.87 15.68
C GLN A 295 -17.68 15.18 16.29
N GLN A 296 -18.54 15.91 17.01
CA GLN A 296 -18.15 17.12 17.75
C GLN A 296 -17.07 16.82 18.79
N LYS A 297 -17.20 15.74 19.56
CA LYS A 297 -16.17 15.33 20.53
C LYS A 297 -14.84 15.01 19.85
N MET A 298 -14.88 14.31 18.71
CA MET A 298 -13.68 14.06 17.91
C MET A 298 -13.05 15.38 17.44
N ASP A 299 -13.86 16.28 16.90
CA ASP A 299 -13.40 17.59 16.41
C ASP A 299 -12.79 18.44 17.53
N ASP A 300 -13.36 18.42 18.74
CA ASP A 300 -12.80 19.06 19.93
C ASP A 300 -11.44 18.47 20.32
N GLN A 301 -11.28 17.14 20.21
CA GLN A 301 -10.00 16.48 20.48
C GLN A 301 -8.95 16.83 19.43
N LEU A 302 -9.33 16.83 18.14
CA LEU A 302 -8.46 17.25 17.05
C LEU A 302 -8.05 18.72 17.17
N LEU A 303 -8.96 19.59 17.62
CA LEU A 303 -8.67 21.00 17.90
C LEU A 303 -7.64 21.16 19.01
N ARG A 304 -7.66 20.33 20.05
CA ARG A 304 -6.65 20.36 21.13
C ARG A 304 -5.27 19.95 20.65
N ILE A 305 -5.19 18.98 19.74
CA ILE A 305 -3.93 18.50 19.16
C ILE A 305 -3.36 19.52 18.18
N LEU A 306 -4.17 19.96 17.21
CA LEU A 306 -3.71 20.82 16.12
C LEU A 306 -3.60 22.29 16.55
N GLY A 307 -4.39 22.73 17.53
CA GLY A 307 -4.60 24.13 17.85
C GLY A 307 -5.55 24.80 16.86
N ARG A 308 -6.03 26.01 17.20
CA ARG A 308 -7.09 26.72 16.45
C ARG A 308 -6.78 26.94 14.98
N GLN A 309 -5.57 27.41 14.66
CA GLN A 309 -5.20 27.75 13.27
C GLN A 309 -5.08 26.50 12.39
N ARG A 310 -4.26 25.51 12.79
CA ARG A 310 -4.08 24.27 12.01
C ARG A 310 -5.38 23.47 11.89
N PHE A 311 -6.24 23.50 12.92
CA PHE A 311 -7.54 22.86 12.86
C PHE A 311 -8.49 23.55 11.86
N ALA A 312 -8.50 24.88 11.82
CA ALA A 312 -9.28 25.63 10.83
C ALA A 312 -8.82 25.31 9.39
N ASP A 313 -7.50 25.22 9.18
CA ASP A 313 -6.93 24.80 7.89
C ASP A 313 -7.33 23.35 7.54
N PHE A 314 -7.27 22.43 8.52
CA PHE A 314 -7.68 21.04 8.38
C PHE A 314 -9.16 20.90 7.97
N GLN A 315 -10.05 21.69 8.59
CA GLN A 315 -11.47 21.72 8.23
C GLN A 315 -11.70 22.32 6.85
N ARG A 316 -11.07 23.47 6.56
CA ARG A 316 -11.21 24.18 5.27
C ARG A 316 -10.82 23.28 4.09
N LYS A 317 -9.76 22.49 4.21
CA LYS A 317 -9.31 21.56 3.16
C LYS A 317 -10.23 20.36 2.94
N GLN A 318 -11.19 20.10 3.83
CA GLN A 318 -12.20 19.06 3.65
C GLN A 318 -13.53 19.60 3.14
N ASP A 319 -13.67 20.93 3.09
CA ASP A 319 -14.94 21.56 2.77
C ASP A 319 -15.17 21.64 1.27
N TRP A 320 -16.20 20.96 0.80
CA TRP A 320 -16.61 20.99 -0.61
C TRP A 320 -16.94 22.41 -1.11
N ALA A 321 -17.43 23.28 -0.22
CA ALA A 321 -17.69 24.67 -0.57
C ALA A 321 -16.41 25.44 -0.85
N TYR A 322 -15.35 25.22 -0.06
CA TYR A 322 -14.05 25.85 -0.28
C TYR A 322 -13.37 25.30 -1.54
N HIS A 323 -13.36 23.97 -1.73
CA HIS A 323 -12.84 23.36 -2.96
C HIS A 323 -13.50 23.94 -4.21
N GLY A 324 -14.82 24.09 -4.18
CA GLY A 324 -15.52 24.66 -5.32
C GLY A 324 -15.19 26.14 -5.55
N ALA A 325 -14.97 26.89 -4.48
CA ALA A 325 -14.62 28.31 -4.55
C ALA A 325 -13.21 28.49 -5.13
N VAL A 326 -12.24 27.66 -4.74
CA VAL A 326 -10.87 27.65 -5.32
C VAL A 326 -10.92 27.36 -6.81
N LEU A 327 -11.68 26.34 -7.24
CA LEU A 327 -11.82 26.02 -8.67
C LEU A 327 -12.49 27.14 -9.46
N ALA A 328 -13.49 27.80 -8.88
CA ALA A 328 -14.18 28.93 -9.50
C ALA A 328 -13.28 30.17 -9.62
N ALA A 329 -12.52 30.47 -8.56
CA ALA A 329 -11.55 31.56 -8.54
C ALA A 329 -10.45 31.34 -9.60
N ALA A 330 -9.83 30.15 -9.62
CA ALA A 330 -8.79 29.81 -10.58
C ALA A 330 -9.25 29.90 -12.04
N ARG A 331 -10.47 29.44 -12.35
CA ARG A 331 -11.04 29.54 -13.71
C ARG A 331 -11.29 30.98 -14.16
N SER A 332 -11.48 31.89 -13.21
CA SER A 332 -11.77 33.30 -13.46
C SER A 332 -10.51 34.18 -13.34
N GLY A 333 -9.33 33.56 -13.19
CA GLY A 333 -8.06 34.28 -12.99
C GLY A 333 -7.97 35.02 -11.65
N LEU A 334 -8.82 34.67 -10.68
CA LEU A 334 -8.82 35.27 -9.34
C LEU A 334 -7.85 34.54 -8.41
N PRO A 335 -7.27 35.24 -7.43
CA PRO A 335 -6.33 34.66 -6.50
C PRO A 335 -7.06 33.89 -5.39
N ASN A 336 -6.34 33.08 -4.61
CA ASN A 336 -6.94 32.17 -3.61
C ASN A 336 -7.69 32.91 -2.50
N GLU A 337 -7.34 34.17 -2.24
CA GLU A 337 -7.98 35.07 -1.28
C GLU A 337 -9.47 35.25 -1.61
N ALA A 338 -9.85 35.19 -2.89
CA ALA A 338 -11.27 35.23 -3.29
C ALA A 338 -12.02 33.98 -2.77
N ALA A 339 -11.38 32.80 -2.83
CA ALA A 339 -11.97 31.57 -2.31
C ALA A 339 -12.00 31.54 -0.78
N GLU A 340 -10.99 32.11 -0.12
CA GLU A 340 -10.97 32.29 1.33
C GLU A 340 -12.09 33.20 1.80
N GLY A 341 -12.31 34.35 1.12
CA GLY A 341 -13.43 35.25 1.43
C GLY A 341 -14.79 34.58 1.30
N VAL A 342 -15.01 33.75 0.27
CA VAL A 342 -16.26 32.97 0.13
C VAL A 342 -16.45 31.98 1.27
N TYR A 343 -15.37 31.36 1.74
CA TYR A 343 -15.43 30.42 2.87
C TYR A 343 -15.70 31.11 4.20
N GLU A 344 -15.11 32.29 4.44
CA GLU A 344 -15.43 33.11 5.61
C GLU A 344 -16.89 33.55 5.61
N MET A 345 -17.41 34.01 4.46
CA MET A 345 -18.83 34.36 4.30
C MET A 345 -19.75 33.17 4.62
N LYS A 346 -19.37 31.96 4.21
CA LYS A 346 -20.09 30.74 4.57
C LYS A 346 -20.13 30.55 6.09
N GLN A 347 -18.99 30.60 6.77
CA GLN A 347 -18.92 30.37 8.22
C GLN A 347 -19.78 31.39 8.99
N ILE A 348 -19.72 32.66 8.61
CA ILE A 348 -20.53 33.73 9.22
C ILE A 348 -22.02 33.49 8.97
N ALA A 349 -22.39 33.17 7.72
CA ALA A 349 -23.78 32.92 7.35
C ALA A 349 -24.35 31.70 8.08
N GLU A 350 -23.60 30.60 8.17
CA GLU A 350 -24.04 29.39 8.87
C GLU A 350 -24.23 29.63 10.38
N ALA A 351 -23.32 30.35 11.02
CA ALA A 351 -23.45 30.70 12.43
C ALA A 351 -24.72 31.53 12.70
N GLU A 352 -24.99 32.52 11.86
CA GLU A 352 -26.17 33.37 11.99
C GLU A 352 -27.47 32.63 11.64
N VAL A 353 -27.46 31.75 10.64
CA VAL A 353 -28.60 30.88 10.31
C VAL A 353 -28.93 29.97 11.49
N GLN A 354 -27.93 29.39 12.16
CA GLN A 354 -28.16 28.58 13.36
C GLN A 354 -28.75 29.40 14.50
N ARG A 355 -28.29 30.65 14.70
CA ARG A 355 -28.86 31.56 15.70
C ARG A 355 -30.33 31.87 15.42
N VAL A 356 -30.67 32.20 14.17
CA VAL A 356 -32.06 32.51 13.74
C VAL A 356 -32.97 31.28 13.81
N ARG A 357 -32.46 30.08 13.51
CA ARG A 357 -33.21 28.83 13.66
C ARG A 357 -33.44 28.44 15.12
N GLY A 358 -32.46 28.70 15.98
CA GLY A 358 -32.53 28.41 17.42
C GLY A 358 -33.39 29.40 18.21
N ASP A 359 -33.78 30.53 17.63
CA ASP A 359 -34.63 31.52 18.29
C ASP A 359 -36.10 31.07 18.30
N ALA A 360 -36.53 30.57 19.45
CA ALA A 360 -37.90 30.14 19.71
C ALA A 360 -38.91 31.30 19.77
N GLY A 361 -38.44 32.55 19.90
CA GLY A 361 -39.28 33.75 19.91
C GLY A 361 -39.68 34.26 18.52
N LEU A 362 -39.03 33.79 17.46
CA LEU A 362 -39.33 34.22 16.09
C LEU A 362 -40.49 33.44 15.47
N PRO A 363 -41.55 34.13 14.98
CA PRO A 363 -42.61 33.49 14.20
C PRO A 363 -42.04 32.79 12.96
N PRO A 364 -42.59 31.63 12.53
CA PRO A 364 -42.07 30.86 11.40
C PRO A 364 -41.95 31.66 10.09
N GLU A 365 -42.91 32.53 9.80
CA GLU A 365 -42.90 33.37 8.60
C GLU A 365 -41.81 34.45 8.64
N GLU A 366 -41.61 35.04 9.81
CA GLU A 366 -40.56 36.04 10.02
C GLU A 366 -39.17 35.41 9.97
N ARG A 367 -39.01 34.22 10.56
CA ARG A 367 -37.81 33.40 10.44
C ARG A 367 -37.50 33.10 8.97
N ARG A 368 -38.50 32.68 8.19
CA ARG A 368 -38.33 32.39 6.75
C ARG A 368 -37.94 33.63 5.96
N ARG A 369 -38.52 34.80 6.26
CA ARG A 369 -38.14 36.07 5.64
C ARG A 369 -36.68 36.42 5.92
N ILE A 370 -36.26 36.40 7.20
CA ILE A 370 -34.87 36.68 7.61
C ILE A 370 -33.89 35.76 6.88
N LEU A 371 -34.17 34.45 6.84
CA LEU A 371 -33.30 33.48 6.18
C LEU A 371 -33.22 33.68 4.65
N ASN A 372 -34.29 34.13 4.00
CA ASN A 372 -34.28 34.49 2.57
C ASN A 372 -33.47 35.77 2.30
N ASP A 373 -33.63 36.79 3.14
CA ASP A 373 -32.90 38.06 3.02
C ASP A 373 -31.39 37.82 3.22
N MET A 374 -31.03 37.03 4.23
CA MET A 374 -29.65 36.59 4.46
C MET A 374 -29.06 35.84 3.26
N ARG A 375 -29.82 34.90 2.69
CA ARG A 375 -29.37 34.16 1.51
C ARG A 375 -29.07 35.11 0.35
N THR A 376 -29.97 36.05 0.07
CA THR A 376 -29.81 37.02 -1.02
C THR A 376 -28.56 37.87 -0.81
N ALA A 377 -28.39 38.41 0.40
CA ALA A 377 -27.21 39.22 0.74
C ALA A 377 -25.88 38.44 0.63
N VAL A 378 -25.87 37.17 1.02
CA VAL A 378 -24.69 36.30 0.88
C VAL A 378 -24.43 35.97 -0.59
N GLU A 379 -25.46 35.66 -1.38
CA GLU A 379 -25.32 35.41 -2.82
C GLU A 379 -24.75 36.62 -3.56
N GLU A 380 -25.20 37.83 -3.24
CA GLU A 380 -24.65 39.08 -3.78
C GLU A 380 -23.19 39.30 -3.37
N SER A 381 -22.84 38.99 -2.12
CA SER A 381 -21.48 39.12 -1.61
C SER A 381 -20.51 38.14 -2.29
N VAL A 382 -20.94 36.88 -2.48
CA VAL A 382 -20.17 35.87 -3.21
C VAL A 382 -20.03 36.25 -4.69
N LEU A 383 -21.08 36.78 -5.32
CA LEU A 383 -21.02 37.30 -6.68
C LEU A 383 -20.03 38.46 -6.82
N LYS A 384 -19.96 39.36 -5.83
CA LYS A 384 -19.02 40.48 -5.82
C LYS A 384 -17.56 40.02 -5.69
N VAL A 385 -17.30 38.98 -4.91
CA VAL A 385 -15.94 38.44 -4.70
C VAL A 385 -15.46 37.61 -5.88
N LEU A 386 -16.31 36.71 -6.40
CA LEU A 386 -15.94 35.81 -7.51
C LEU A 386 -16.15 36.43 -8.90
N GLY A 387 -16.82 37.57 -8.98
CA GLY A 387 -17.30 38.13 -10.24
C GLY A 387 -18.38 37.24 -10.88
N LYS A 388 -18.97 37.72 -11.98
CA LYS A 388 -20.06 37.01 -12.67
C LYS A 388 -19.63 35.63 -13.18
N GLU A 389 -18.48 35.56 -13.86
CA GLU A 389 -17.99 34.32 -14.43
C GLU A 389 -17.62 33.28 -13.35
N GLY A 390 -16.96 33.71 -12.28
CA GLY A 390 -16.61 32.84 -11.16
C GLY A 390 -17.82 32.39 -10.36
N TYR A 391 -18.80 33.28 -10.15
CA TYR A 391 -20.06 32.92 -9.50
C TYR A 391 -20.86 31.89 -10.31
N ASP A 392 -21.01 32.10 -11.62
CA ASP A 392 -21.70 31.15 -12.51
C ASP A 392 -20.98 29.79 -12.55
N ALA A 393 -19.65 29.80 -12.50
CA ALA A 393 -18.84 28.59 -12.41
C ALA A 393 -18.98 27.90 -11.03
N TYR A 394 -19.11 28.67 -9.94
CA TYR A 394 -19.27 28.14 -8.59
C TYR A 394 -20.65 27.52 -8.38
N GLN A 395 -21.73 28.20 -8.82
CA GLN A 395 -23.10 27.71 -8.68
C GLN A 395 -23.30 26.32 -9.29
N LYS A 396 -22.62 26.03 -10.41
CA LYS A 396 -22.69 24.74 -11.11
C LYS A 396 -21.99 23.58 -10.38
N GLN A 397 -21.23 23.87 -9.32
CA GLN A 397 -20.48 22.86 -8.57
C GLN A 397 -21.24 22.36 -7.34
N PRO A 398 -20.99 21.13 -6.85
CA PRO A 398 -21.57 20.63 -5.60
C PRO A 398 -21.28 21.52 -4.39
N GLY A 399 -20.16 22.25 -4.44
CA GLY A 399 -19.73 23.20 -3.41
C GLY A 399 -20.69 24.37 -3.20
N SER A 400 -21.59 24.71 -4.12
CA SER A 400 -22.58 25.79 -3.94
C SER A 400 -23.80 25.37 -3.12
N SER A 401 -23.91 24.09 -2.73
CA SER A 401 -25.09 23.55 -2.04
C SER A 401 -25.43 24.25 -0.72
N TRP A 402 -24.43 24.78 0.00
CA TRP A 402 -24.66 25.50 1.26
C TRP A 402 -25.48 26.79 1.06
N LEU A 403 -25.29 27.53 -0.05
CA LEU A 403 -26.08 28.75 -0.36
C LEU A 403 -27.58 28.44 -0.41
N ARG A 404 -27.93 27.30 -1.03
CA ARG A 404 -29.32 26.80 -1.11
C ARG A 404 -29.85 26.25 0.22
N SER A 405 -28.97 26.03 1.20
CA SER A 405 -29.37 25.54 2.52
C SER A 405 -29.61 26.67 3.52
N LEU A 406 -29.13 27.90 3.24
CA LEU A 406 -29.30 29.05 4.12
C LEU A 406 -30.77 29.40 4.35
N ASN A 407 -31.61 29.29 3.32
CA ASN A 407 -33.03 29.63 3.41
C ASN A 407 -33.95 28.50 3.88
N GLN A 408 -33.40 27.34 4.25
CA GLN A 408 -34.21 26.24 4.78
C GLN A 408 -34.57 26.56 6.24
N SER A 409 -35.87 26.60 6.56
CA SER A 409 -36.34 26.93 7.92
C SER A 409 -36.29 25.73 8.87
N GLU A 410 -36.13 24.51 8.36
CA GLU A 410 -36.06 23.26 9.12
C GLU A 410 -34.90 22.37 8.62
N PRO A 411 -34.23 21.60 9.49
CA PRO A 411 -33.35 20.53 9.06
C PRO A 411 -34.19 19.51 8.27
N LYS A 412 -33.71 19.01 7.13
CA LYS A 412 -34.41 18.00 6.32
C LYS A 412 -34.60 16.69 7.10
N GLY A 413 -35.62 16.62 7.94
CA GLY A 413 -36.26 15.39 8.36
C GLY A 413 -37.17 14.90 7.23
N GLY A 414 -36.81 13.75 6.65
CA GLY A 414 -37.57 12.94 5.70
C GLY A 414 -38.87 13.52 5.11
N ALA A 415 -38.75 14.28 4.02
CA ALA A 415 -39.85 14.34 3.06
C ALA A 415 -39.83 13.04 2.25
N GLY A 416 -40.65 12.07 2.66
CA GLY A 416 -40.93 10.88 1.88
C GLY A 416 -41.31 11.27 0.46
N ARG A 417 -40.59 10.74 -0.52
CA ARG A 417 -41.07 10.68 -1.90
C ARG A 417 -42.33 9.82 -1.88
N ARG A 418 -43.49 10.43 -2.10
CA ARG A 418 -44.61 9.74 -2.72
C ARG A 418 -44.37 9.68 -4.21
#